data_AF-A0A811S945-F1
#
_entry.id   AF-A0A811S945-F1
#
_cell.length_a   1.000
_cell.length_b   1.000
_cell.length_c   1.000
_cell.angle_alpha   90.00
_cell.angle_beta   90.00
_cell.angle_gamma   90.00
#
_symmetry.space_group_name_H-M   'P 1'
#
loop_
_entity.id
_entity.type
_entity.pdbx_description
1 polymer ?
#
loop_
_entity_poly.entity_id
_entity_poly.type
_entity_poly.pdbx_seq_one_letter_code
_entity_poly.pdbx_strand_id
1 'polypeptide(L)'
;MARLEDVDAPLEAQLLRLCSSRERIAAGAGEWEVKHVRACGGKAKFGDLLCWWEASMVIPYGSYLCWVDYSRGVIFCDVNHPSPDLQYVSLPVDHIPVGYPDPFSRGWPQLSRTVCVTKNETLKFVNIARSDGMLSGESDPGSSFTITISTLHHGYNNMWWVTDITIIPSGEHG
;
A
#
# COMPACT_ATOMS: atom_id res chain seq x y z
N MET A 1 -22.32 3.86 -6.05
CA MET A 1 -22.64 2.84 -5.02
C MET A 1 -22.47 1.48 -5.68
N ALA A 2 -21.38 0.77 -5.40
CA ALA A 2 -21.23 -0.62 -5.81
C ALA A 2 -22.36 -1.45 -5.15
N ARG A 3 -22.98 -2.36 -5.90
CA ARG A 3 -23.97 -3.29 -5.32
C ARG A 3 -23.24 -4.17 -4.29
N LEU A 4 -23.93 -4.53 -3.21
CA LEU A 4 -23.40 -5.43 -2.17
C LEU A 4 -22.90 -6.78 -2.73
N GLU A 5 -23.35 -7.15 -3.94
CA GLU A 5 -22.94 -8.33 -4.71
C GLU A 5 -21.51 -8.25 -5.27
N ASP A 6 -20.92 -7.05 -5.34
CA ASP A 6 -19.63 -6.77 -5.98
C ASP A 6 -18.45 -6.81 -4.99
N VAL A 7 -18.74 -6.90 -3.67
CA VAL A 7 -17.71 -6.88 -2.61
C VAL A 7 -16.78 -8.08 -2.72
N ASP A 8 -17.31 -9.25 -3.09
CA ASP A 8 -16.55 -10.49 -3.23
C ASP A 8 -15.97 -10.70 -4.62
N ALA A 9 -16.22 -9.78 -5.57
CA ALA A 9 -15.68 -9.88 -6.91
C ALA A 9 -14.15 -9.80 -6.89
N PRO A 10 -13.45 -10.57 -7.76
CA PRO A 10 -12.01 -10.42 -7.93
C PRO A 10 -11.68 -8.97 -8.28
N LEU A 11 -10.61 -8.45 -7.68
CA LEU A 11 -10.11 -7.14 -8.08
C LEU A 11 -9.63 -7.19 -9.54
N GLU A 12 -10.25 -6.37 -10.40
CA GLU A 12 -9.84 -6.16 -11.79
C GLU A 12 -9.43 -4.70 -11.99
N ALA A 13 -8.46 -4.47 -12.88
CA ALA A 13 -8.05 -3.12 -13.28
C ALA A 13 -7.55 -3.08 -14.73
N GLN A 14 -7.39 -1.87 -15.26
CA GLN A 14 -6.67 -1.62 -16.50
C GLN A 14 -5.30 -1.05 -16.20
N LEU A 15 -4.25 -1.72 -16.68
CA LEU A 15 -2.89 -1.22 -16.68
C LEU A 15 -2.63 -0.52 -18.02
N LEU A 16 -2.43 0.80 -17.97
CA LEU A 16 -2.04 1.60 -19.12
C LEU A 16 -0.52 1.77 -19.11
N ARG A 17 0.13 1.28 -20.16
CA ARG A 17 1.59 1.35 -20.33
C ARG A 17 1.92 2.14 -21.58
N LEU A 18 2.77 3.15 -21.43
CA LEU A 18 3.34 3.86 -22.58
C LEU A 18 4.61 3.14 -23.04
N CYS A 19 4.53 2.44 -24.17
CA CYS A 19 5.64 1.72 -24.79
C CYS A 19 6.40 2.67 -25.73
N SER A 20 7.59 3.10 -25.32
CA SER A 20 8.39 4.01 -26.12
C SER A 20 9.88 3.94 -25.76
N SER A 21 10.76 4.30 -26.70
CA SER A 21 12.19 4.50 -26.41
C SER A 21 12.41 5.89 -25.84
N ARG A 22 13.56 6.12 -25.19
CA ARG A 22 13.87 7.41 -24.57
C ARG A 22 13.82 8.56 -25.57
N GLU A 23 14.33 8.34 -26.78
CA GLU A 23 14.37 9.33 -27.87
C GLU A 23 12.97 9.66 -28.37
N ARG A 24 12.09 8.65 -28.47
CA ARG A 24 10.71 8.82 -28.91
C ARG A 24 9.88 9.56 -27.86
N ILE A 25 10.05 9.26 -26.58
CA ILE A 25 9.40 10.00 -25.48
C ILE A 25 9.79 11.48 -25.54
N ALA A 26 11.08 11.79 -25.74
CA ALA A 26 11.56 13.17 -25.86
C ALA A 26 10.93 13.91 -27.06
N ALA A 27 10.55 13.18 -28.11
CA ALA A 27 9.83 13.70 -29.27
C ALA A 27 8.29 13.70 -29.10
N GLY A 28 7.77 13.35 -27.93
CA GLY A 28 6.32 13.24 -27.68
C GLY A 28 5.65 12.03 -28.37
N ALA A 29 6.44 11.04 -28.79
CA ALA A 29 5.98 9.84 -29.47
C ALA A 29 6.00 8.60 -28.56
N GLY A 30 5.10 7.65 -28.83
CA GLY A 30 4.97 6.39 -28.09
C GLY A 30 3.63 5.74 -28.37
N GLU A 31 3.55 4.42 -28.12
CA GLU A 31 2.30 3.68 -28.28
C GLU A 31 1.73 3.35 -26.91
N TRP A 32 0.45 3.63 -26.70
CA TRP A 32 -0.26 3.21 -25.49
C TRP A 32 -0.71 1.77 -25.63
N GLU A 33 -0.37 0.96 -24.64
CA GLU A 33 -0.85 -0.40 -24.48
C GLU A 33 -1.76 -0.48 -23.26
N VAL A 34 -2.91 -1.12 -23.43
CA VAL A 34 -3.87 -1.37 -22.34
C VAL A 34 -3.89 -2.86 -22.05
N LYS A 35 -3.59 -3.23 -20.81
CA LYS A 35 -3.71 -4.61 -20.32
C LYS A 35 -4.80 -4.70 -19.27
N HIS A 36 -5.66 -5.71 -19.39
CA HIS A 36 -6.62 -6.03 -18.35
C HIS A 36 -5.94 -6.96 -17.35
N VAL A 37 -5.86 -6.53 -16.09
CA VAL A 37 -5.14 -7.22 -15.03
C VAL A 37 -6.10 -7.61 -13.92
N ARG A 38 -5.80 -8.73 -13.26
CA ARG A 38 -6.64 -9.30 -12.21
C ARG A 38 -5.80 -9.60 -10.98
N ALA A 39 -6.44 -9.61 -9.81
CA ALA A 39 -5.78 -10.07 -8.60
C ALA A 39 -5.42 -11.56 -8.68
N CYS A 40 -4.16 -11.85 -8.40
CA CYS A 40 -3.63 -13.21 -8.39
C CYS A 40 -4.40 -14.08 -7.39
N GLY A 41 -4.94 -15.20 -7.87
CA GLY A 41 -5.62 -16.20 -7.06
C GLY A 41 -6.89 -15.73 -6.33
N GLY A 42 -7.49 -14.60 -6.73
CA GLY A 42 -8.69 -14.05 -6.06
C GLY A 42 -8.43 -13.58 -4.62
N LYS A 43 -7.17 -13.38 -4.23
CA LYS A 43 -6.76 -13.00 -2.87
C LYS A 43 -7.10 -11.56 -2.50
N ALA A 44 -7.31 -10.71 -3.51
CA ALA A 44 -7.79 -9.36 -3.33
C ALA A 44 -9.18 -9.27 -3.92
N LYS A 45 -10.12 -8.81 -3.11
CA LYS A 45 -11.49 -8.57 -3.52
C LYS A 45 -11.68 -7.08 -3.76
N PHE A 46 -12.63 -6.73 -4.62
CA PHE A 46 -13.03 -5.33 -4.79
C PHE A 46 -13.44 -4.71 -3.44
N GLY A 47 -14.01 -5.53 -2.55
CA GLY A 47 -14.26 -5.26 -1.13
C GLY A 47 -13.11 -4.59 -0.38
N ASP A 48 -11.88 -5.07 -0.59
CA ASP A 48 -10.68 -4.55 0.06
C ASP A 48 -10.36 -3.12 -0.38
N LEU A 49 -10.94 -2.68 -1.50
CA LEU A 49 -10.76 -1.35 -2.07
C LEU A 49 -11.99 -0.43 -1.99
N LEU A 50 -13.13 -0.91 -1.47
CA LEU A 50 -14.45 -0.27 -1.60
C LEU A 50 -14.56 1.17 -1.07
N CYS A 51 -13.70 1.57 -0.15
CA CYS A 51 -13.81 2.85 0.54
C CYS A 51 -12.91 3.97 -0.02
N TRP A 52 -12.46 3.92 -1.30
CA TRP A 52 -11.48 4.80 -1.99
C TRP A 52 -10.00 4.37 -1.93
N TRP A 53 -9.39 3.96 -3.04
CA TRP A 53 -7.94 3.70 -3.11
C TRP A 53 -7.18 4.95 -3.57
N GLU A 54 -6.15 5.33 -2.84
CA GLU A 54 -5.28 6.45 -3.20
C GLU A 54 -3.81 6.07 -3.06
N ALA A 55 -3.14 5.89 -4.20
CA ALA A 55 -1.71 5.61 -4.22
C ALA A 55 -0.96 6.86 -3.71
N SER A 56 -0.52 6.79 -2.45
CA SER A 56 0.32 7.81 -1.80
C SER A 56 1.74 7.81 -2.36
N MET A 57 2.22 6.67 -2.84
CA MET A 57 3.54 6.51 -3.44
C MET A 57 3.57 5.35 -4.43
N VAL A 58 4.46 5.43 -5.42
CA VAL A 58 4.83 4.30 -6.28
C VAL A 58 6.33 4.03 -6.12
N ILE A 59 6.70 2.81 -5.74
CA ILE A 59 8.10 2.42 -5.55
C ILE A 59 8.46 1.22 -6.44
N PRO A 60 9.68 1.19 -7.01
CA PRO A 60 10.21 0.00 -7.66
C PRO A 60 10.70 -1.01 -6.61
N TYR A 61 10.41 -2.29 -6.83
CA TYR A 61 10.87 -3.40 -5.98
C TYR A 61 11.08 -4.67 -6.81
N GLY A 62 12.34 -5.03 -7.08
CA GLY A 62 12.65 -6.09 -8.03
C GLY A 62 12.08 -5.77 -9.42
N SER A 63 11.27 -6.68 -9.98
CA SER A 63 10.53 -6.43 -11.23
C SER A 63 9.17 -5.75 -11.03
N TYR A 64 8.73 -5.54 -9.79
CA TYR A 64 7.43 -4.98 -9.47
C TYR A 64 7.47 -3.45 -9.41
N LEU A 65 6.41 -2.82 -9.90
CA LEU A 65 5.97 -1.52 -9.41
C LEU A 65 4.97 -1.76 -8.27
N CYS A 66 5.14 -1.01 -7.19
CA CYS A 66 4.35 -1.13 -5.98
C CYS A 66 3.59 0.17 -5.73
N TRP A 67 2.27 0.16 -5.83
CA TRP A 67 1.41 1.28 -5.46
C TRP A 67 1.04 1.14 -3.99
N VAL A 68 1.44 2.13 -3.19
CA VAL A 68 1.27 2.12 -1.73
C VAL A 68 0.13 3.04 -1.36
N ASP A 69 -0.87 2.52 -0.66
CA ASP A 69 -1.89 3.29 0.06
C ASP A 69 -1.67 3.06 1.56
N TYR A 70 -1.20 4.10 2.26
CA TYR A 70 -0.84 3.99 3.68
C TYR A 70 -2.02 3.77 4.61
N SER A 71 -3.26 3.91 4.13
CA SER A 71 -4.46 3.54 4.88
C SER A 71 -4.79 2.06 4.76
N ARG A 72 -4.21 1.35 3.78
CA ARG A 72 -4.67 0.03 3.36
C ARG A 72 -3.57 -0.99 3.18
N GLY A 73 -2.69 -0.79 2.22
CA GLY A 73 -1.95 -1.88 1.61
C GLY A 73 -1.06 -1.45 0.47
N VAL A 74 -0.48 -2.45 -0.17
CA VAL A 74 0.38 -2.29 -1.34
C VAL A 74 -0.15 -3.19 -2.45
N ILE A 75 -0.30 -2.63 -3.65
CA ILE A 75 -0.56 -3.39 -4.88
C ILE A 75 0.77 -3.55 -5.61
N PHE A 76 1.16 -4.79 -5.87
CA PHE A 76 2.34 -5.16 -6.64
C PHE A 76 1.91 -5.58 -8.05
N CYS A 77 2.61 -5.09 -9.08
CA CYS A 77 2.44 -5.55 -10.45
C CYS A 77 3.80 -5.59 -11.16
N ASP A 78 4.13 -6.71 -11.77
CA ASP A 78 5.22 -6.77 -12.74
C ASP A 78 4.69 -6.24 -14.08
N VAL A 79 4.84 -4.93 -14.31
CA VAL A 79 4.32 -4.25 -15.50
C VAL A 79 5.00 -4.67 -16.80
N ASN A 80 6.12 -5.39 -16.71
CA ASN A 80 6.86 -5.88 -17.86
C ASN A 80 6.46 -7.31 -18.23
N HIS A 81 5.81 -8.05 -17.33
CA HIS A 81 5.33 -9.39 -17.60
C HIS A 81 4.33 -9.41 -18.78
N PRO A 82 4.37 -10.43 -19.66
CA PRO A 82 3.42 -10.55 -20.78
C PRO A 82 1.96 -10.58 -20.30
N SER A 83 1.70 -11.30 -19.22
CA SER A 83 0.40 -11.41 -18.55
C SER A 83 0.51 -10.90 -17.11
N PRO A 84 0.46 -9.58 -16.86
CA PRO A 84 0.64 -9.03 -15.53
C PRO A 84 -0.55 -9.36 -14.63
N ASP A 85 -0.25 -9.72 -13.38
CA ASP A 85 -1.24 -9.92 -12.33
C ASP A 85 -1.02 -8.91 -11.21
N LEU A 86 -2.10 -8.57 -10.50
CA LEU A 86 -2.06 -7.73 -9.31
C LEU A 86 -1.91 -8.59 -8.07
N GLN A 87 -1.00 -8.24 -7.18
CA GLN A 87 -0.95 -8.82 -5.83
C GLN A 87 -1.23 -7.72 -4.82
N TYR A 88 -2.30 -7.87 -4.05
CA TYR A 88 -2.60 -6.95 -2.97
C TYR A 88 -2.10 -7.55 -1.65
N VAL A 89 -1.41 -6.73 -0.86
CA VAL A 89 -1.00 -7.08 0.50
C VAL A 89 -1.41 -5.96 1.43
N SER A 90 -2.35 -6.24 2.33
CA SER A 90 -2.73 -5.32 3.40
C SER A 90 -1.53 -4.92 4.25
N LEU A 91 -1.43 -3.66 4.66
CA LEU A 91 -0.44 -3.24 5.65
C LEU A 91 -0.76 -3.92 6.99
N PRO A 92 0.26 -4.24 7.80
CA PRO A 92 0.08 -4.90 9.10
C PRO A 92 -0.36 -3.88 10.17
N VAL A 93 -1.51 -3.25 9.95
CA VAL A 93 -2.15 -2.28 10.83
C VAL A 93 -3.63 -2.59 10.93
N ASP A 94 -4.27 -2.21 12.03
CA ASP A 94 -5.71 -2.36 12.16
C ASP A 94 -6.42 -1.59 11.04
N HIS A 95 -7.32 -2.28 10.34
CA HIS A 95 -8.09 -1.70 9.27
C HIS A 95 -8.93 -0.53 9.78
N ILE A 96 -8.96 0.55 9.00
CA ILE A 96 -9.97 1.60 9.19
C ILE A 96 -11.32 0.94 8.87
N PRO A 97 -12.27 0.86 9.82
CA PRO A 97 -13.50 0.12 9.59
C PRO A 97 -14.28 0.70 8.41
N VAL A 98 -14.84 -0.18 7.58
CA VAL A 98 -15.68 0.18 6.45
C VAL A 98 -16.86 1.01 6.96
N GLY A 99 -16.98 2.25 6.48
CA GLY A 99 -18.09 3.15 6.83
C GLY A 99 -17.83 4.14 7.96
N TYR A 100 -16.60 4.26 8.49
CA TYR A 100 -16.26 5.40 9.34
C TYR A 100 -16.17 6.70 8.52
N PRO A 101 -16.56 7.85 9.10
CA PRO A 101 -16.59 9.12 8.40
C PRO A 101 -15.16 9.48 8.03
N ASP A 102 -14.90 9.59 6.74
CA ASP A 102 -13.74 10.22 6.13
C ASP A 102 -12.35 9.66 6.55
N PRO A 103 -11.53 9.08 5.66
CA PRO A 103 -10.13 8.78 5.97
C PRO A 103 -9.34 10.00 6.51
N PHE A 104 -9.81 11.23 6.29
CA PHE A 104 -9.24 12.43 6.92
C PHE A 104 -9.55 12.59 8.41
N SER A 105 -10.52 11.87 8.98
CA SER A 105 -10.94 12.06 10.38
C SER A 105 -9.89 11.58 11.39
N ARG A 106 -9.09 10.56 11.02
CA ARG A 106 -7.94 10.10 11.82
C ARG A 106 -6.65 10.82 11.45
N GLY A 107 -6.66 11.70 10.45
CA GLY A 107 -5.47 12.41 9.97
C GLY A 107 -4.85 11.80 8.72
N TRP A 108 -3.61 12.20 8.40
CA TRP A 108 -2.92 11.81 7.17
C TRP A 108 -1.89 10.70 7.43
N PRO A 109 -2.15 9.45 7.01
CA PRO A 109 -1.25 8.33 7.27
C PRO A 109 0.18 8.53 6.72
N GLN A 110 0.34 9.35 5.67
CA GLN A 110 1.64 9.68 5.06
C GLN A 110 2.61 10.33 6.07
N LEU A 111 2.10 10.93 7.16
CA LEU A 111 2.91 11.60 8.17
C LEU A 111 3.52 10.64 9.20
N SER A 112 2.94 9.44 9.37
CA SER A 112 3.34 8.48 10.40
C SER A 112 3.68 7.09 9.85
N ARG A 113 3.49 6.88 8.55
CA ARG A 113 3.71 5.60 7.86
C ARG A 113 4.58 5.79 6.64
N THR A 114 5.45 4.82 6.39
CA THR A 114 6.25 4.77 5.17
C THR A 114 6.54 3.33 4.75
N VAL A 115 6.62 3.12 3.44
CA VAL A 115 7.11 1.89 2.83
C VAL A 115 8.37 2.25 2.06
N CYS A 116 9.45 1.54 2.31
CA CYS A 116 10.73 1.81 1.66
C CYS A 116 11.45 0.52 1.28
N VAL A 117 12.32 0.62 0.26
CA VAL A 117 13.23 -0.46 -0.11
C VAL A 117 14.59 -0.16 0.48
N THR A 118 15.10 -1.10 1.27
CA THR A 118 16.44 -1.01 1.86
C THR A 118 17.52 -1.36 0.84
N LYS A 119 18.78 -1.06 1.16
CA LYS A 119 19.95 -1.39 0.31
C LYS A 119 20.03 -2.88 -0.04
N ASN A 120 19.53 -3.76 0.83
CA ASN A 120 19.56 -5.21 0.64
C ASN A 120 18.29 -5.72 -0.08
N GLU A 121 17.66 -4.87 -0.90
CA GLU A 121 16.45 -5.20 -1.67
C GLU A 121 15.34 -5.80 -0.80
N THR A 122 15.22 -5.31 0.44
CA THR A 122 14.17 -5.72 1.37
C THR A 122 13.19 -4.58 1.50
N LEU A 123 11.91 -4.87 1.26
CA LEU A 123 10.83 -3.90 1.39
C LEU A 123 10.35 -3.88 2.84
N LYS A 124 10.41 -2.71 3.46
CA LYS A 124 10.05 -2.48 4.85
C LYS A 124 8.88 -1.52 4.95
N PHE A 125 8.05 -1.75 5.95
CA PHE A 125 6.99 -0.85 6.38
C PHE A 125 7.31 -0.35 7.78
N VAL A 126 7.28 0.96 7.96
CA VAL A 126 7.42 1.62 9.25
C VAL A 126 6.10 2.30 9.57
N ASN A 127 5.60 2.09 10.78
CA ASN A 127 4.38 2.71 11.28
C ASN A 127 4.61 3.25 12.68
N ILE A 128 4.20 4.50 12.88
CA ILE A 128 4.18 5.18 14.17
C ILE A 128 2.72 5.29 14.59
N ALA A 129 2.30 4.43 15.51
CA ALA A 129 0.94 4.40 16.04
C ALA A 129 0.88 5.22 17.33
N ARG A 130 0.08 6.28 17.35
CA ARG A 130 -0.19 7.04 18.57
C ARG A 130 -1.14 6.27 19.48
N SER A 131 -0.97 6.47 20.79
CA SER A 131 -1.82 5.88 21.82
C SER A 131 -3.29 6.33 21.76
N ASP A 132 -3.55 7.53 21.23
CA ASP A 132 -4.89 8.08 21.01
C ASP A 132 -5.57 7.58 19.71
N GLY A 133 -4.88 6.76 18.92
CA GLY A 133 -5.39 6.22 17.66
C GLY A 133 -5.47 7.23 16.51
N MET A 134 -4.95 8.44 16.68
CA MET A 134 -4.80 9.44 15.62
C MET A 134 -3.54 9.16 14.81
N LEU A 135 -3.54 9.57 13.54
CA LEU A 135 -2.40 9.47 12.62
C LEU A 135 -1.65 10.80 12.49
N SER A 136 -2.32 11.91 12.73
CA SER A 136 -1.73 13.26 12.71
C SER A 136 -2.49 14.23 13.61
N GLY A 137 -1.93 15.43 13.80
CA GLY A 137 -2.49 16.49 14.65
C GLY A 137 -1.73 16.66 15.96
N GLU A 138 -2.10 17.66 16.74
CA GLU A 138 -1.55 17.87 18.07
C GLU A 138 -1.87 16.68 18.99
N SER A 139 -0.97 16.37 19.92
CA SER A 139 -1.19 15.33 20.94
C SER A 139 -1.44 16.01 22.28
N ASP A 140 -2.24 15.37 23.12
CA ASP A 140 -2.36 15.80 24.50
C ASP A 140 -1.01 15.62 25.22
N PRO A 141 -0.69 16.47 26.21
CA PRO A 141 0.48 16.27 27.05
C PRO A 141 0.47 14.87 27.70
N GLY A 142 1.57 14.13 27.57
CA GLY A 142 1.68 12.77 28.09
C GLY A 142 1.19 11.65 27.15
N SER A 143 0.70 11.98 25.95
CA SER A 143 0.44 10.98 24.92
C SER A 143 1.71 10.24 24.51
N SER A 144 1.60 8.92 24.34
CA SER A 144 2.68 8.06 23.87
C SER A 144 2.43 7.57 22.44
N PHE A 145 3.42 6.90 21.86
CA PHE A 145 3.32 6.25 20.56
C PHE A 145 4.10 4.93 20.56
N THR A 146 3.89 4.10 19.55
CA THR A 146 4.64 2.87 19.30
C THR A 146 5.19 2.92 17.89
N ILE A 147 6.46 2.54 17.70
CA ILE A 147 7.04 2.37 16.36
C ILE A 147 7.10 0.87 16.05
N THR A 148 6.48 0.47 14.95
CA THR A 148 6.56 -0.89 14.42
C THR A 148 7.31 -0.89 13.10
N ILE A 149 8.26 -1.81 12.94
CA ILE A 149 8.96 -2.05 11.68
C ILE A 149 8.62 -3.47 11.22
N SER A 150 8.10 -3.59 10.00
CA SER A 150 7.75 -4.88 9.40
C SER A 150 8.49 -5.08 8.08
N THR A 151 8.87 -6.32 7.80
CA THR A 151 9.51 -6.75 6.56
C THR A 151 8.50 -7.49 5.68
N LEU A 152 8.48 -7.19 4.39
CA LEU A 152 7.74 -7.97 3.42
C LEU A 152 8.53 -9.25 3.10
N HIS A 153 7.89 -10.40 3.33
CA HIS A 153 8.36 -11.68 2.86
C HIS A 153 7.59 -12.10 1.61
N HIS A 154 8.25 -12.84 0.73
CA HIS A 154 7.63 -13.45 -0.43
C HIS A 154 7.96 -14.95 -0.47
N GLY A 155 6.96 -15.75 -0.80
CA GLY A 155 7.09 -17.15 -1.17
C GLY A 155 6.66 -17.34 -2.63
N TYR A 156 6.52 -18.59 -3.07
CA TYR A 156 6.24 -18.91 -4.48
C TYR A 156 5.07 -18.11 -5.09
N ASN A 157 3.93 -18.04 -4.39
CA ASN A 157 2.71 -17.37 -4.86
C ASN A 157 2.08 -16.46 -3.78
N ASN A 158 2.86 -16.00 -2.80
CA ASN A 158 2.32 -15.19 -1.71
C ASN A 158 3.31 -14.17 -1.19
N MET A 159 2.79 -13.03 -0.76
CA MET A 159 3.55 -12.01 -0.05
C MET A 159 2.83 -11.72 1.27
N TRP A 160 3.59 -11.48 2.34
CA TRP A 160 3.03 -11.16 3.64
C TRP A 160 4.03 -10.36 4.48
N TRP A 161 3.51 -9.59 5.43
CA TRP A 161 4.32 -8.84 6.36
C TRP A 161 4.68 -9.67 7.60
N VAL A 162 5.91 -9.47 8.09
CA VAL A 162 6.37 -9.96 9.39
C VAL A 162 6.87 -8.76 10.18
N THR A 163 6.34 -8.53 11.38
CA THR A 163 6.82 -7.46 12.26
C THR A 163 8.13 -7.87 12.90
N ASP A 164 9.20 -7.13 12.59
CA ASP A 164 10.55 -7.41 13.08
C ASP A 164 10.75 -6.83 14.48
N ILE A 165 10.31 -5.58 14.67
CA ILE A 165 10.64 -4.75 15.82
C ILE A 165 9.40 -3.96 16.23
N THR A 166 9.18 -3.89 17.54
CA THR A 166 8.24 -2.98 18.19
C THR A 166 8.97 -2.17 19.24
N ILE A 167 9.00 -0.85 19.09
CA ILE A 167 9.62 0.10 20.03
C ILE A 167 8.50 0.84 20.75
N ILE A 168 8.51 0.73 22.08
CA ILE A 168 7.65 1.49 22.98
C ILE A 168 8.57 2.48 23.69
N PRO A 169 8.55 3.77 23.33
CA PRO A 169 9.29 4.79 24.06
C PRO A 169 8.77 4.83 25.49
N SER A 170 9.62 4.48 26.45
CA SER A 170 9.33 4.70 27.86
C SER A 170 9.37 6.19 28.13
N GLY A 171 8.30 6.76 28.68
CA GLY A 171 8.32 8.11 29.21
C GLY A 171 9.36 8.18 30.32
N GLU A 172 10.37 9.04 30.17
CA GLU A 172 11.15 9.44 31.33
C GLU A 172 10.20 10.19 32.27
N HIS A 173 9.93 9.60 33.42
CA HIS A 173 9.28 10.28 34.53
C HIS A 173 10.24 11.38 35.02
N GLY A 174 9.99 12.61 34.58
CA GLY A 174 10.52 13.82 35.21
C GLY A 174 9.78 14.15 36.50
#